data_AF-A0A6N9Z9N8-F1
#
_entry.id   AF-A0A6N9Z9N8-F1
#
_cell.length_a   1.000
_cell.length_b   1.000
_cell.length_c   1.000
_cell.angle_alpha   90.00
_cell.angle_beta   90.00
_cell.angle_gamma   90.00
#
_symmetry.space_group_name_H-M   'P 1'
#
loop_
_entity.id
_entity.type
_entity.pdbx_description
1 polymer ?
#
loop_
_entity_poly.entity_id
_entity_poly.type
_entity_poly.pdbx_seq_one_letter_code
_entity_poly.pdbx_strand_id
1 'polypeptide(L)'
;MGFIKRWNDRRKWENSVLGQALAQHTQEFFRDSILSGLPQDRKDRMIGGFYEQVAAVKQSPTGFLDLRMALAEWVWHYSKYQVLCLKESEKASAYHRENPFISGELYHHIRKAAEKNDDLAQILRGDPNVTDGDLISHANKECARALYYANGLNIVRLESGDKTERNWYKPFVEALLVYEEDNVRSSIKLPALLPKGKDGVIYSGFFNLVVTGEQDPLLVWTRASPDYYLASGETNAKTAR
;
A
#
# COMPACT_ATOMS: atom_id res chain seq x y z
N MET A 1 -1.95 14.55 19.50
CA MET A 1 -3.26 15.27 19.56
C MET A 1 -3.11 16.80 19.62
N GLY A 2 -2.25 17.41 18.79
CA GLY A 2 -2.07 18.87 18.75
C GLY A 2 -2.93 19.61 17.72
N PHE A 3 -3.78 18.91 16.97
CA PHE A 3 -4.30 19.41 15.70
C PHE A 3 -5.49 20.37 15.79
N ILE A 4 -6.21 20.40 16.91
CA ILE A 4 -7.43 21.22 17.01
C ILE A 4 -7.41 22.03 18.30
N LYS A 5 -6.94 23.28 18.19
CA LYS A 5 -6.73 24.20 19.33
C LYS A 5 -8.03 24.66 20.02
N ARG A 6 -9.22 24.33 19.50
CA ARG A 6 -10.52 24.68 20.09
C ARG A 6 -11.51 23.53 20.05
N TRP A 7 -12.16 23.24 21.17
CA TRP A 7 -13.12 22.14 21.33
C TRP A 7 -14.28 22.17 20.31
N ASN A 8 -14.76 23.36 19.93
CA ASN A 8 -15.79 23.52 18.90
C ASN A 8 -15.31 23.14 17.49
N ASP A 9 -14.05 23.43 17.15
CA ASP A 9 -13.48 23.07 15.85
C ASP A 9 -13.24 21.56 15.76
N ARG A 10 -12.96 20.93 16.92
CA ARG A 10 -12.80 19.48 17.02
C ARG A 10 -14.13 18.77 16.76
N ARG A 11 -15.17 19.19 17.48
CA ARG A 11 -16.51 18.63 17.33
C ARG A 11 -17.08 18.83 15.93
N LYS A 12 -16.81 19.98 15.30
CA LYS A 12 -17.19 20.22 13.89
C LYS A 12 -16.46 19.28 12.93
N TRP A 13 -15.17 19.07 13.12
CA TRP A 13 -14.39 18.17 12.27
C TRP A 13 -14.81 16.69 12.48
N GLU A 14 -14.98 16.26 13.72
CA GLU A 14 -15.47 14.91 14.07
C GLU A 14 -16.86 14.62 13.45
N ASN A 15 -17.71 15.63 13.34
CA ASN A 15 -19.03 15.54 12.72
C ASN A 15 -19.04 15.76 11.20
N SER A 16 -17.89 16.04 10.57
CA SER A 16 -17.80 16.16 9.11
C SER A 16 -17.85 14.78 8.44
N VAL A 17 -18.23 14.74 7.16
CA VAL A 17 -18.26 13.50 6.36
C VAL A 17 -16.90 12.80 6.41
N LEU A 18 -15.81 13.54 6.18
CA LEU A 18 -14.46 13.00 6.27
C LEU A 18 -14.11 12.51 7.68
N GLY A 19 -14.46 13.27 8.72
CA GLY A 19 -14.22 12.88 10.12
C GLY A 19 -14.91 11.56 10.49
N GLN A 20 -16.17 11.40 10.09
CA GLN A 20 -16.93 10.17 10.30
C GLN A 20 -16.36 8.99 9.51
N ALA A 21 -15.99 9.20 8.24
CA ALA A 21 -15.39 8.15 7.41
C ALA A 21 -14.05 7.65 7.99
N LEU A 22 -13.20 8.56 8.50
CA LEU A 22 -11.94 8.19 9.14
C LEU A 22 -12.12 7.52 10.50
N ALA A 23 -13.13 7.94 11.27
CA ALA A 23 -13.50 7.28 12.53
C ALA A 23 -13.99 5.85 12.27
N GLN A 24 -14.87 5.65 11.28
CA GLN A 24 -15.35 4.34 10.85
C GLN A 24 -14.20 3.46 10.37
N HIS A 25 -13.34 3.96 9.48
CA HIS A 25 -12.14 3.26 9.01
C HIS A 25 -11.27 2.79 10.19
N THR A 26 -11.03 3.67 11.16
CA THR A 26 -10.23 3.33 12.35
C THR A 26 -10.90 2.25 13.19
N GLN A 27 -12.21 2.36 13.45
CA GLN A 27 -12.95 1.40 14.24
C GLN A 27 -12.98 0.01 13.60
N GLU A 28 -13.31 -0.05 12.30
CA GLU A 28 -13.37 -1.31 11.55
C GLU A 28 -11.99 -1.96 11.46
N PHE A 29 -10.95 -1.17 11.17
CA PHE A 29 -9.59 -1.68 11.02
C PHE A 29 -9.08 -2.33 12.32
N PHE A 30 -9.25 -1.69 13.48
CA PHE A 30 -8.78 -2.26 14.75
C PHE A 30 -9.72 -3.32 15.34
N ARG A 31 -10.92 -3.51 14.77
CA ARG A 31 -11.80 -4.64 15.11
C ARG A 31 -11.39 -5.90 14.37
N ASP A 32 -11.10 -5.79 13.08
CA ASP A 32 -11.03 -6.95 12.18
C ASP A 32 -9.60 -7.32 11.72
N SER A 33 -8.59 -6.49 12.00
CA SER A 33 -7.19 -6.76 11.59
C SER A 33 -6.38 -7.55 12.62
N ILE A 34 -5.21 -8.04 12.19
CA ILE A 34 -4.17 -8.62 13.05
C ILE A 34 -3.68 -7.65 14.14
N LEU A 35 -3.92 -6.35 13.99
CA LEU A 35 -3.55 -5.32 14.98
C LEU A 35 -4.63 -5.09 16.05
N SER A 36 -5.74 -5.82 15.99
CA SER A 36 -6.81 -5.79 17.02
C SER A 36 -6.31 -6.18 18.41
N GLY A 37 -5.31 -7.06 18.50
CA GLY A 37 -4.70 -7.49 19.76
C GLY A 37 -3.65 -6.52 20.33
N LEU A 38 -3.33 -5.40 19.65
CA LEU A 38 -2.34 -4.46 20.17
C LEU A 38 -2.80 -3.80 21.48
N PRO A 39 -1.86 -3.53 22.41
CA PRO A 39 -2.12 -2.67 23.56
C PRO A 39 -2.73 -1.33 23.15
N GLN A 40 -3.66 -0.82 23.98
CA GLN A 40 -4.40 0.41 23.65
C GLN A 40 -3.46 1.61 23.44
N ASP A 41 -2.39 1.74 24.22
CA ASP A 41 -1.41 2.81 24.07
C ASP A 41 -0.69 2.77 22.70
N ARG A 42 -0.45 1.58 22.15
CA ARG A 42 0.11 1.41 20.80
C ARG A 42 -0.90 1.78 19.73
N LYS A 43 -2.17 1.37 19.90
CA LYS A 43 -3.26 1.78 19.00
C LYS A 43 -3.40 3.29 18.98
N ASP A 44 -3.42 3.93 20.16
CA ASP A 44 -3.55 5.37 20.30
C ASP A 44 -2.39 6.13 19.65
N ARG A 45 -1.16 5.62 19.74
CA ARG A 45 -0.01 6.19 19.00
C ARG A 45 -0.17 6.06 17.50
N MET A 46 -0.62 4.90 16.99
CA MET A 46 -0.86 4.71 15.56
C MET A 46 -1.96 5.62 15.04
N ILE A 47 -3.07 5.71 15.77
CA ILE A 47 -4.21 6.58 15.45
C ILE A 47 -3.78 8.05 15.50
N GLY A 48 -3.06 8.44 16.55
CA GLY A 48 -2.50 9.78 16.71
C GLY A 48 -1.58 10.17 15.56
N GLY A 49 -0.64 9.29 15.19
CA GLY A 49 0.26 9.50 14.06
C GLY A 49 -0.46 9.62 12.72
N PHE A 50 -1.48 8.79 12.48
CA PHE A 50 -2.32 8.90 11.29
C PHE A 50 -3.03 10.25 11.21
N TYR A 51 -3.71 10.67 12.29
CA TYR A 51 -4.40 11.97 12.30
C TYR A 51 -3.43 13.15 12.23
N GLU A 52 -2.22 13.03 12.75
CA GLU A 52 -1.15 14.03 12.60
C GLU A 52 -0.63 14.12 11.15
N GLN A 53 -0.62 13.01 10.41
CA GLN A 53 -0.30 13.02 8.97
C GLN A 53 -1.42 13.66 8.13
N VAL A 54 -2.69 13.28 8.36
CA VAL A 54 -3.86 13.90 7.70
C VAL A 54 -3.89 15.42 7.97
N ALA A 55 -3.56 15.78 9.19
CA ALA A 55 -3.42 17.15 9.64
C ALA A 55 -2.37 17.95 8.88
N ALA A 56 -1.16 17.39 8.76
CA ALA A 56 -0.04 18.01 8.06
C ALA A 56 -0.37 18.24 6.58
N VAL A 57 -0.97 17.24 5.91
CA VAL A 57 -1.42 17.35 4.52
C VAL A 57 -2.40 18.51 4.33
N LYS A 58 -3.38 18.68 5.23
CA LYS A 58 -4.35 19.78 5.14
C LYS A 58 -3.71 21.16 5.28
N GLN A 59 -2.60 21.26 6.01
CA GLN A 59 -1.86 22.51 6.22
C GLN A 59 -0.76 22.74 5.18
N SER A 60 -0.51 21.75 4.31
CA SER A 60 0.57 21.83 3.33
C SER A 60 0.30 22.89 2.25
N PRO A 61 1.32 23.68 1.85
CA PRO A 61 1.24 24.60 0.70
C PRO A 61 0.95 23.89 -0.63
N THR A 62 1.42 22.64 -0.77
CA THR A 62 1.26 21.79 -1.97
C THR A 62 0.12 20.79 -1.82
N GLY A 63 -0.47 20.71 -0.61
CA GLY A 63 -1.74 20.06 -0.28
C GLY A 63 -1.89 18.65 -0.86
N PHE A 64 -2.53 18.59 -2.02
CA PHE A 64 -2.79 17.37 -2.78
C PHE A 64 -1.53 16.59 -3.17
N LEU A 65 -0.43 17.28 -3.53
CA LEU A 65 0.80 16.61 -3.93
C LEU A 65 1.39 15.83 -2.74
N ASP A 66 1.38 16.46 -1.57
CA ASP A 66 1.87 15.85 -0.33
C ASP A 66 0.97 14.69 0.12
N LEU A 67 -0.35 14.79 -0.11
CA LEU A 67 -1.28 13.69 0.11
C LEU A 67 -0.92 12.48 -0.77
N ARG A 68 -0.69 12.71 -2.06
CA ARG A 68 -0.34 11.64 -2.99
C ARG A 68 1.03 11.04 -2.69
N MET A 69 2.01 11.86 -2.30
CA MET A 69 3.31 11.39 -1.84
C MET A 69 3.17 10.49 -0.62
N ALA A 70 2.49 10.96 0.43
CA ALA A 70 2.26 10.19 1.65
C ALA A 70 1.53 8.86 1.37
N LEU A 71 0.49 8.90 0.53
CA LEU A 71 -0.23 7.70 0.11
C LEU A 71 0.69 6.74 -0.65
N ALA A 72 1.48 7.25 -1.60
CA ALA A 72 2.38 6.45 -2.42
C ALA A 72 3.47 5.77 -1.58
N GLU A 73 4.05 6.48 -0.62
CA GLU A 73 5.02 5.92 0.33
C GLU A 73 4.42 4.77 1.15
N TRP A 74 3.18 4.91 1.64
CA TRP A 74 2.52 3.82 2.37
C TRP A 74 2.13 2.63 1.48
N VAL A 75 1.76 2.87 0.22
CA VAL A 75 1.52 1.77 -0.75
C VAL A 75 2.83 1.06 -1.09
N TRP A 76 3.93 1.79 -1.22
CA TRP A 76 5.26 1.19 -1.43
C TRP A 76 5.74 0.39 -0.21
N HIS A 77 5.55 0.93 1.01
CA HIS A 77 5.82 0.19 2.24
C HIS A 77 4.98 -1.09 2.30
N TYR A 78 3.70 -1.01 1.97
CA TYR A 78 2.83 -2.18 1.87
C TYR A 78 3.38 -3.21 0.89
N SER A 79 3.72 -2.83 -0.35
CA SER A 79 4.16 -3.78 -1.37
C SER A 79 5.45 -4.50 -0.97
N LYS A 80 6.40 -3.79 -0.35
CA LYS A 80 7.67 -4.37 0.13
C LYS A 80 7.50 -5.55 1.09
N TYR A 81 6.48 -5.50 1.94
CA TYR A 81 6.20 -6.57 2.90
C TYR A 81 5.19 -7.58 2.35
N GLN A 82 4.20 -7.12 1.59
CA GLN A 82 3.10 -7.95 1.14
C GLN A 82 3.59 -9.09 0.25
N VAL A 83 4.53 -8.82 -0.67
CA VAL A 83 5.08 -9.87 -1.53
C VAL A 83 5.81 -10.95 -0.73
N LEU A 84 6.33 -10.62 0.46
CA LEU A 84 7.08 -11.54 1.32
C LEU A 84 6.18 -12.37 2.25
N CYS A 85 4.95 -11.92 2.53
CA CYS A 85 4.06 -12.58 3.47
C CYS A 85 2.75 -13.08 2.86
N LEU A 86 2.47 -12.78 1.59
CA LEU A 86 1.32 -13.25 0.84
C LEU A 86 1.43 -14.76 0.57
N LYS A 87 0.44 -15.53 1.01
CA LYS A 87 0.33 -16.94 0.62
C LYS A 87 -0.40 -17.09 -0.71
N GLU A 88 -0.11 -18.16 -1.45
CA GLU A 88 -0.85 -18.52 -2.67
C GLU A 88 -2.36 -18.67 -2.43
N SER A 89 -2.75 -19.25 -1.29
CA SER A 89 -4.16 -19.39 -0.91
C SER A 89 -4.84 -18.05 -0.65
N GLU A 90 -4.11 -17.07 -0.12
CA GLU A 90 -4.62 -15.72 0.12
C GLU A 90 -4.74 -14.96 -1.21
N LYS A 91 -3.76 -15.11 -2.11
CA LYS A 91 -3.79 -14.55 -3.48
C LYS A 91 -5.06 -14.96 -4.21
N ALA A 92 -5.49 -16.22 -4.10
CA ALA A 92 -6.69 -16.73 -4.79
C ALA A 92 -7.98 -15.94 -4.44
N SER A 93 -8.03 -15.32 -3.26
CA SER A 93 -9.15 -14.49 -2.81
C SER A 93 -8.96 -12.98 -3.02
N ALA A 94 -7.77 -12.55 -3.46
CA ALA A 94 -7.41 -11.14 -3.59
C ALA A 94 -7.98 -10.50 -4.85
N TYR A 95 -8.05 -9.16 -4.87
CA TYR A 95 -8.53 -8.42 -6.04
C TYR A 95 -7.58 -8.52 -7.25
N HIS A 96 -6.31 -8.87 -7.02
CA HIS A 96 -5.28 -9.10 -8.04
C HIS A 96 -5.04 -10.60 -8.31
N ARG A 97 -6.00 -11.47 -7.98
CA ARG A 97 -5.87 -12.93 -8.13
C ARG A 97 -5.50 -13.36 -9.55
N GLU A 98 -5.99 -12.64 -10.56
CA GLU A 98 -5.74 -12.94 -11.97
C GLU A 98 -4.38 -12.42 -12.46
N ASN A 99 -3.64 -11.65 -11.65
CA ASN A 99 -2.32 -11.17 -12.03
C ASN A 99 -1.28 -12.30 -11.96
N PRO A 100 -0.67 -12.69 -13.09
CA PRO A 100 0.32 -13.76 -13.12
C PRO A 100 1.67 -13.34 -12.56
N PHE A 101 1.92 -12.03 -12.39
CA PHE A 101 3.20 -11.48 -11.96
C PHE A 101 3.28 -11.20 -10.46
N ILE A 102 2.29 -11.67 -9.69
CA ILE A 102 2.29 -11.68 -8.23
C ILE A 102 2.03 -13.13 -7.86
N SER A 103 2.95 -13.83 -7.17
CA SER A 103 2.82 -15.30 -7.00
C SER A 103 2.32 -15.73 -5.63
N GLY A 104 2.85 -15.12 -4.57
CA GLY A 104 2.80 -15.67 -3.21
C GLY A 104 3.89 -16.72 -2.93
N GLU A 105 4.71 -17.08 -3.91
CA GLU A 105 5.81 -18.05 -3.76
C GLU A 105 6.92 -17.51 -2.84
N LEU A 106 7.13 -16.18 -2.86
CA LEU A 106 8.13 -15.50 -2.04
C LEU A 106 7.93 -15.69 -0.53
N TYR A 107 6.72 -16.05 -0.09
CA TYR A 107 6.43 -16.50 1.28
C TYR A 107 7.37 -17.62 1.75
N HIS A 108 7.68 -18.57 0.86
CA HIS A 108 8.57 -19.70 1.16
C HIS A 108 10.06 -19.32 1.13
N HIS A 109 10.38 -18.10 0.70
CA HIS A 109 11.73 -17.59 0.55
C HIS A 109 12.04 -16.42 1.49
N ILE A 110 11.16 -16.16 2.47
CA ILE A 110 11.24 -14.96 3.31
C ILE A 110 12.60 -14.82 4.00
N ARG A 111 13.25 -15.90 4.44
CA ARG A 111 14.58 -15.80 5.08
C ARG A 111 15.64 -15.23 4.14
N LYS A 112 15.69 -15.69 2.89
CA LYS A 112 16.64 -15.17 1.89
C LYS A 112 16.27 -13.76 1.47
N ALA A 113 14.98 -13.49 1.29
CA ALA A 113 14.49 -12.16 0.91
C ALA A 113 14.72 -11.12 2.02
N ALA A 114 14.60 -11.53 3.28
CA ALA A 114 14.81 -10.69 4.46
C ALA A 114 16.23 -10.12 4.53
N GLU A 115 17.25 -10.79 3.99
CA GLU A 115 18.62 -10.26 3.92
C GLU A 115 18.73 -9.00 3.04
N LYS A 116 17.75 -8.76 2.16
CA LYS A 116 17.70 -7.63 1.21
C LYS A 116 16.68 -6.56 1.59
N ASN A 117 15.92 -6.79 2.66
CA ASN A 117 15.02 -5.80 3.25
C ASN A 117 15.66 -5.26 4.53
N ASP A 118 15.93 -3.96 4.61
CA ASP A 118 16.74 -3.38 5.70
C ASP A 118 16.21 -3.70 7.10
N ASP A 119 14.88 -3.61 7.29
CA ASP A 119 14.22 -3.85 8.58
C ASP A 119 14.27 -5.33 8.96
N LEU A 120 13.92 -6.23 8.03
CA LEU A 120 13.98 -7.68 8.28
C LEU A 120 15.43 -8.16 8.46
N ALA A 121 16.38 -7.57 7.73
CA ALA A 121 17.80 -7.86 7.89
C ALA A 121 18.31 -7.41 9.26
N GLN A 122 17.78 -6.32 9.81
CA GLN A 122 18.11 -5.90 11.18
C GLN A 122 17.60 -6.91 12.21
N ILE A 123 16.41 -7.47 12.02
CA ILE A 123 15.87 -8.53 12.89
C ILE A 123 16.77 -9.78 12.82
N LEU A 124 17.14 -10.24 11.62
CA LEU A 124 18.06 -11.37 11.42
C LEU A 124 19.41 -11.16 12.13
N ARG A 125 19.97 -9.94 12.07
CA ARG A 125 21.23 -9.61 12.74
C ARG A 125 21.09 -9.51 14.25
N GLY A 126 19.92 -9.07 14.74
CA GLY A 126 19.65 -8.87 16.16
C GLY A 126 19.35 -10.15 16.92
N ASP A 127 18.79 -11.16 16.25
CA ASP A 127 18.47 -12.46 16.85
C ASP A 127 18.78 -13.63 15.88
N PRO A 128 19.87 -14.39 16.11
CA PRO A 128 20.23 -15.55 15.29
C PRO A 128 19.18 -16.68 15.30
N ASN A 129 18.29 -16.71 16.30
CA ASN A 129 17.28 -17.76 16.46
C ASN A 129 15.92 -17.38 15.88
N VAL A 130 15.80 -16.19 15.26
CA VAL A 130 14.54 -15.76 14.65
C VAL A 130 14.06 -16.77 13.62
N THR A 131 12.79 -17.17 13.69
CA THR A 131 12.19 -18.15 12.79
C THR A 131 11.60 -17.48 11.55
N ASP A 132 11.32 -18.26 10.50
CA ASP A 132 10.61 -17.73 9.32
C ASP A 132 9.20 -17.25 9.71
N GLY A 133 8.57 -17.91 10.68
CA GLY A 133 7.28 -17.51 11.24
C GLY A 133 7.33 -16.13 11.91
N ASP A 134 8.44 -15.80 12.58
CA ASP A 134 8.62 -14.48 13.20
C ASP A 134 8.77 -13.38 12.15
N LEU A 135 9.54 -13.64 11.09
CA LEU A 135 9.69 -12.73 9.95
C LEU A 135 8.35 -12.51 9.23
N ILE A 136 7.60 -13.59 8.99
CA ILE A 136 6.25 -13.54 8.39
C ILE A 136 5.29 -12.76 9.29
N SER A 137 5.35 -12.98 10.61
CA SER A 137 4.53 -12.26 11.58
C SER A 137 4.84 -10.76 11.58
N HIS A 138 6.13 -10.40 11.48
CA HIS A 138 6.56 -9.01 11.37
C HIS A 138 6.05 -8.38 10.07
N ALA A 139 6.30 -9.02 8.93
CA ALA A 139 5.84 -8.54 7.63
C ALA A 139 4.31 -8.35 7.58
N ASN A 140 3.53 -9.29 8.14
CA ASN A 140 2.08 -9.15 8.24
C ASN A 140 1.64 -7.94 9.11
N LYS A 141 2.35 -7.65 10.20
CA LYS A 141 2.07 -6.47 11.03
C LYS A 141 2.38 -5.18 10.29
N GLU A 142 3.48 -5.13 9.55
CA GLU A 142 3.84 -3.99 8.72
C GLU A 142 2.87 -3.80 7.55
N CYS A 143 2.42 -4.87 6.89
CA CYS A 143 1.34 -4.81 5.88
C CYS A 143 0.06 -4.23 6.46
N ALA A 144 -0.38 -4.73 7.62
CA ALA A 144 -1.59 -4.24 8.28
C ALA A 144 -1.46 -2.75 8.61
N ARG A 145 -0.33 -2.34 9.18
CA ARG A 145 -0.04 -0.92 9.45
C ARG A 145 -0.09 -0.10 8.16
N ALA A 146 0.60 -0.53 7.11
CA ALA A 146 0.63 0.18 5.84
C ALA A 146 -0.77 0.34 5.24
N LEU A 147 -1.58 -0.73 5.25
CA LEU A 147 -2.96 -0.70 4.78
C LEU A 147 -3.84 0.26 5.57
N TYR A 148 -3.66 0.34 6.90
CA TYR A 148 -4.38 1.32 7.73
C TYR A 148 -4.12 2.75 7.23
N TYR A 149 -2.85 3.10 7.02
CA TYR A 149 -2.48 4.45 6.57
C TYR A 149 -2.87 4.69 5.10
N ALA A 150 -2.53 3.78 4.19
CA ALA A 150 -2.80 3.91 2.76
C ALA A 150 -4.31 4.03 2.46
N ASN A 151 -5.14 3.18 3.08
CA ASN A 151 -6.59 3.25 2.88
C ASN A 151 -7.19 4.52 3.52
N GLY A 152 -6.70 4.91 4.70
CA GLY A 152 -7.12 6.15 5.35
C GLY A 152 -6.79 7.39 4.51
N LEU A 153 -5.58 7.48 3.96
CA LEU A 153 -5.18 8.55 3.05
C LEU A 153 -5.93 8.48 1.72
N ASN A 154 -6.28 7.30 1.23
CA ASN A 154 -7.13 7.15 0.04
C ASN A 154 -8.56 7.67 0.27
N ILE A 155 -9.10 7.55 1.48
CA ILE A 155 -10.37 8.21 1.87
C ILE A 155 -10.20 9.74 1.81
N VAL A 156 -9.14 10.27 2.43
CA VAL A 156 -8.84 11.72 2.38
C VAL A 156 -8.70 12.21 0.95
N ARG A 157 -8.04 11.44 0.09
CA ARG A 157 -7.84 11.72 -1.33
C ARG A 157 -9.16 11.89 -2.06
N LEU A 158 -10.06 10.90 -1.92
CA LEU A 158 -11.37 10.93 -2.57
C LEU A 158 -12.22 12.11 -2.07
N GLU A 159 -12.20 12.40 -0.77
CA GLU A 159 -12.93 13.52 -0.19
C GLU A 159 -12.34 14.89 -0.58
N SER A 160 -11.05 14.94 -0.90
CA SER A 160 -10.36 16.16 -1.39
C SER A 160 -10.63 16.44 -2.87
N GLY A 161 -11.42 15.62 -3.55
CA GLY A 161 -11.79 15.81 -4.96
C GLY A 161 -10.80 15.21 -5.97
N ASP A 162 -9.81 14.44 -5.52
CA ASP A 162 -8.89 13.69 -6.41
C ASP A 162 -9.58 12.45 -7.00
N LYS A 163 -10.59 12.71 -7.84
CA LYS A 163 -11.40 11.70 -8.50
C LYS A 163 -11.11 11.73 -9.99
N THR A 164 -10.69 10.60 -10.52
CA THR A 164 -10.58 10.31 -11.94
C THR A 164 -11.79 9.52 -12.40
N GLU A 165 -12.03 9.44 -13.71
CA GLU A 165 -13.09 8.59 -14.27
C GLU A 165 -12.93 7.13 -13.82
N ARG A 166 -11.68 6.64 -13.84
CA ARG A 166 -11.32 5.30 -13.37
C ARG A 166 -10.41 5.42 -12.16
N ASN A 167 -10.84 4.86 -11.01
CA ASN A 167 -10.08 4.97 -9.77
C ASN A 167 -8.73 4.26 -9.89
N TRP A 168 -7.65 5.04 -9.81
CA TRP A 168 -6.29 4.56 -10.01
C TRP A 168 -5.67 3.85 -8.79
N TYR A 169 -6.28 3.92 -7.60
CA TYR A 169 -5.66 3.42 -6.36
C TYR A 169 -5.37 1.91 -6.39
N LYS A 170 -6.35 1.07 -6.74
CA LYS A 170 -6.15 -0.40 -6.79
C LYS A 170 -5.12 -0.80 -7.88
N PRO A 171 -5.20 -0.26 -9.12
CA PRO A 171 -4.15 -0.45 -10.13
C PRO A 171 -2.76 -0.02 -9.67
N PHE A 172 -2.67 1.08 -8.93
CA PHE A 172 -1.40 1.57 -8.40
C PHE A 172 -0.82 0.61 -7.34
N VAL A 173 -1.63 0.13 -6.40
CA VAL A 173 -1.20 -0.89 -5.41
C VAL A 173 -0.74 -2.15 -6.12
N GLU A 174 -1.49 -2.61 -7.13
CA GLU A 174 -1.13 -3.79 -7.91
C GLU A 174 0.17 -3.61 -8.68
N ALA A 175 0.39 -2.45 -9.31
CA ALA A 175 1.63 -2.15 -10.00
C ALA A 175 2.85 -2.22 -9.06
N LEU A 176 2.74 -1.66 -7.84
CA LEU A 176 3.83 -1.75 -6.88
C LEU A 176 4.05 -3.17 -6.35
N LEU A 177 3.01 -4.01 -6.25
CA LEU A 177 3.19 -5.43 -5.93
C LEU A 177 3.98 -6.16 -7.02
N VAL A 178 3.68 -5.91 -8.30
CA VAL A 178 4.45 -6.51 -9.41
C VAL A 178 5.90 -6.05 -9.39
N TYR A 179 6.13 -4.75 -9.19
CA TYR A 179 7.48 -4.19 -9.09
C TYR A 179 8.29 -4.82 -7.95
N GLU A 180 7.71 -4.91 -6.74
CA GLU A 180 8.42 -5.49 -5.59
C GLU A 180 8.60 -7.00 -5.71
N GLU A 181 7.66 -7.74 -6.31
CA GLU A 181 7.85 -9.16 -6.62
C GLU A 181 9.08 -9.36 -7.51
N ASP A 182 9.18 -8.61 -8.62
CA ASP A 182 10.29 -8.72 -9.58
C ASP A 182 11.64 -8.34 -8.95
N ASN A 183 11.66 -7.25 -8.15
CA ASN A 183 12.84 -6.82 -7.40
C ASN A 183 13.34 -7.90 -6.44
N VAL A 184 12.44 -8.44 -5.62
CA VAL A 184 12.80 -9.46 -4.63
C VAL A 184 13.31 -10.70 -5.34
N ARG A 185 12.56 -11.22 -6.34
CA ARG A 185 12.97 -12.41 -7.10
C ARG A 185 14.37 -12.24 -7.70
N SER A 186 14.63 -11.10 -8.33
CA SER A 186 15.95 -10.75 -8.88
C SER A 186 17.03 -10.75 -7.80
N SER A 187 16.76 -10.16 -6.63
CA SER A 187 17.72 -10.05 -5.53
C SER A 187 18.13 -11.39 -4.92
N ILE A 188 17.23 -12.38 -4.95
CA ILE A 188 17.48 -13.75 -4.44
C ILE A 188 17.66 -14.79 -5.56
N LYS A 189 17.79 -14.35 -6.81
CA LYS A 189 18.04 -15.17 -8.01
C LYS A 189 16.95 -16.21 -8.30
N LEU A 190 15.69 -15.88 -8.04
CA LEU A 190 14.55 -16.67 -8.52
C LEU A 190 14.21 -16.31 -9.98
N PRO A 191 13.61 -17.23 -10.74
CA PRO A 191 13.14 -16.94 -12.09
C PRO A 191 12.12 -15.79 -12.09
N ALA A 192 12.28 -14.83 -13.01
CA ALA A 192 11.30 -13.75 -13.19
C ALA A 192 9.93 -14.30 -13.64
N LEU A 193 8.86 -13.65 -13.20
CA LEU A 193 7.49 -13.94 -13.66
C LEU A 193 7.11 -13.14 -14.90
N LEU A 194 7.77 -11.99 -15.09
CA LEU A 194 7.54 -11.12 -16.23
C LEU A 194 7.99 -11.79 -17.54
N PRO A 195 7.29 -11.55 -18.66
CA PRO A 195 7.71 -12.05 -19.96
C PRO A 195 9.11 -11.56 -20.34
N LYS A 196 9.83 -12.33 -21.15
CA LYS A 196 11.16 -11.97 -21.64
C LYS A 196 11.13 -10.59 -22.32
N GLY A 197 12.03 -9.70 -21.90
CA GLY A 197 12.14 -8.34 -22.44
C GLY A 197 11.18 -7.32 -21.81
N LYS A 198 10.42 -7.71 -20.77
CA LYS A 198 9.69 -6.81 -19.89
C LYS A 198 10.47 -6.65 -18.58
N ASP A 199 10.33 -5.48 -17.96
CA ASP A 199 11.07 -5.11 -16.74
C ASP A 199 10.09 -4.58 -15.69
N GLY A 200 10.23 -5.04 -14.44
CA GLY A 200 9.41 -4.60 -13.32
C GLY A 200 9.48 -3.08 -13.10
N VAL A 201 10.59 -2.43 -13.45
CA VAL A 201 10.81 -0.99 -13.30
C VAL A 201 9.73 -0.16 -14.01
N ILE A 202 9.13 -0.66 -15.09
CA ILE A 202 8.05 0.05 -15.79
C ILE A 202 6.81 0.23 -14.90
N TYR A 203 6.53 -0.73 -14.02
CA TYR A 203 5.45 -0.60 -13.03
C TYR A 203 5.75 0.49 -11.99
N SER A 204 7.01 0.69 -11.59
CA SER A 204 7.39 1.83 -10.73
C SER A 204 7.20 3.19 -11.40
N GLY A 205 7.11 3.25 -12.75
CA GLY A 205 6.74 4.48 -13.46
C GLY A 205 5.38 5.04 -13.02
N PHE A 206 4.45 4.17 -12.57
CA PHE A 206 3.17 4.60 -12.00
C PHE A 206 3.37 5.40 -10.71
N PHE A 207 4.32 5.02 -9.85
CA PHE A 207 4.67 5.80 -8.65
C PHE A 207 5.02 7.24 -9.00
N ASN A 208 5.89 7.42 -10.00
CA ASN A 208 6.30 8.75 -10.44
C ASN A 208 5.12 9.60 -10.89
N LEU A 209 4.20 9.05 -11.68
CA LEU A 209 2.99 9.75 -12.13
C LEU A 209 2.08 10.16 -10.96
N VAL A 210 1.94 9.31 -9.94
CA VAL A 210 1.17 9.62 -8.74
C VAL A 210 1.80 10.79 -7.99
N VAL A 211 3.09 10.71 -7.68
CA VAL A 211 3.77 11.70 -6.82
C VAL A 211 4.08 13.01 -7.52
N THR A 212 4.19 13.03 -8.86
CA THR A 212 4.31 14.28 -9.63
C THR A 212 2.97 15.00 -9.82
N GLY A 213 1.86 14.38 -9.39
CA GLY A 213 0.54 15.00 -9.43
C GLY A 213 -0.17 14.88 -10.78
N GLU A 214 0.15 13.87 -11.60
CA GLU A 214 -0.53 13.63 -12.88
C GLU A 214 -2.05 13.52 -12.69
N GLN A 215 -2.85 14.17 -13.53
CA GLN A 215 -4.29 14.26 -13.29
C GLN A 215 -4.94 12.88 -13.33
N ASP A 216 -4.60 12.07 -14.34
CA ASP A 216 -5.02 10.67 -14.47
C ASP A 216 -3.81 9.76 -14.63
N PRO A 217 -3.17 9.35 -13.52
CA PRO A 217 -1.93 8.59 -13.58
C PRO A 217 -2.14 7.19 -14.19
N LEU A 218 -3.34 6.60 -14.02
CA LEU A 218 -3.67 5.31 -14.62
C LEU A 218 -3.77 5.42 -16.15
N LEU A 219 -4.47 6.43 -16.66
CA LEU A 219 -4.61 6.65 -18.10
C LEU A 219 -3.25 6.90 -18.77
N VAL A 220 -2.41 7.74 -18.16
CA VAL A 220 -1.07 8.03 -18.68
C VAL A 220 -0.19 6.79 -18.66
N TRP A 221 -0.19 6.04 -17.55
CA TRP A 221 0.62 4.82 -17.43
C TRP A 221 0.20 3.76 -18.45
N THR A 222 -1.10 3.49 -18.60
CA THR A 222 -1.63 2.49 -19.55
C THR A 222 -1.35 2.86 -21.01
N ARG A 223 -1.34 4.15 -21.35
CA ARG A 223 -0.94 4.61 -22.69
C ARG A 223 0.55 4.41 -22.96
N ALA A 224 1.40 4.68 -21.97
CA ALA A 224 2.85 4.48 -22.10
C ALA A 224 3.25 2.99 -22.07
N SER A 225 2.45 2.16 -21.40
CA SER A 225 2.75 0.76 -21.10
C SER A 225 1.61 -0.19 -21.52
N PRO A 226 1.15 -0.17 -22.79
CA PRO A 226 -0.07 -0.87 -23.21
C PRO A 226 0.02 -2.40 -23.11
N ASP A 227 1.24 -2.95 -23.14
CA ASP A 227 1.49 -4.38 -23.03
C ASP A 227 1.67 -4.87 -21.58
N TYR A 228 1.63 -3.97 -20.59
CA TYR A 228 1.83 -4.31 -19.19
C TYR A 228 0.48 -4.55 -18.51
N TYR A 229 0.33 -5.75 -17.96
CA TYR A 229 -0.93 -6.24 -17.41
C TYR A 229 -1.17 -5.75 -15.97
N LEU A 230 -2.40 -5.30 -15.70
CA LEU A 230 -2.95 -5.05 -14.36
C LEU A 230 -4.39 -5.57 -14.31
N ALA A 231 -4.67 -6.57 -13.47
CA ALA A 231 -5.99 -7.16 -13.31
C ALA A 231 -7.03 -6.13 -12.86
N SER A 232 -6.65 -5.21 -11.97
CA SER A 232 -7.54 -4.16 -11.48
C SER A 232 -7.68 -2.97 -12.43
N GLY A 233 -6.88 -2.92 -13.50
CA GLY A 233 -6.93 -1.91 -14.56
C GLY A 233 -7.92 -2.24 -15.68
N GLU A 234 -8.45 -3.47 -15.75
CA GLU A 234 -9.38 -3.88 -16.80
C GLU A 234 -10.80 -3.34 -16.56
N THR A 235 -11.33 -2.62 -17.55
CA THR A 235 -12.78 -2.54 -17.81
C THR A 235 -13.00 -3.52 -18.92
N ASN A 236 -13.91 -4.49 -18.74
CA ASN A 236 -14.47 -5.37 -19.77
C ASN A 236 -14.17 -4.92 -21.22
N ALA A 237 -12.98 -5.25 -21.71
CA ALA A 237 -12.57 -5.07 -23.11
C ALA A 237 -12.52 -6.44 -23.80
N LYS A 238 -13.24 -7.43 -23.25
CA LYS A 238 -13.56 -8.70 -23.91
C LYS A 238 -14.83 -8.62 -24.78
N THR A 239 -15.15 -7.43 -25.30
CA THR A 239 -16.13 -7.23 -26.37
C THR A 239 -15.52 -6.33 -27.44
N ALA A 240 -14.54 -6.87 -28.16
CA ALA A 240 -14.27 -6.54 -29.56
C ALA A 240 -13.08 -7.38 -30.06
N ARG A 241 -13.35 -8.63 -30.42
CA ARG A 241 -12.81 -9.31 -31.61
C ARG A 241 -13.53 -10.64 -31.79
#